data_AF-A0A975RAR4-F1
#
_entry.id   AF-A0A975RAR4-F1
#
_cell.length_a   1.000
_cell.length_b   1.000
_cell.length_c   1.000
_cell.angle_alpha   90.00
_cell.angle_beta   90.00
_cell.angle_gamma   90.00
#
_symmetry.space_group_name_H-M   'P 1'
#
loop_
_entity.id
_entity.type
_entity.pdbx_description
1 polymer ?
#
loop_
_entity_poly.entity_id
_entity_poly.type
_entity_poly.pdbx_seq_one_letter_code
_entity_poly.pdbx_strand_id
1 'polypeptide(L)'
;MNLASNFFSIKTLGLAMLLCAIGSPALAEVLPAPEHPGHHNIAANSAEEHAAAASHHKDTAEYYHALGLHHASLAREHAKLGHHKLAEHHEKLAKLYEAIAEEHAATAKTHEHHPVDK
;
A
#
# COMPACT_ATOMS: atom_id res chain seq x y z
N MET A 1 -56.58 31.65 -29.71
CA MET A 1 -55.13 31.42 -29.78
C MET A 1 -54.44 32.40 -28.86
N ASN A 2 -53.82 31.94 -27.78
CA ASN A 2 -52.79 32.68 -27.05
C ASN A 2 -51.96 31.68 -26.24
N LEU A 3 -50.66 31.60 -26.56
CA LEU A 3 -49.63 30.87 -25.84
C LEU A 3 -49.13 31.74 -24.69
N ALA A 4 -49.10 31.21 -23.46
CA ALA A 4 -48.29 31.62 -22.29
C ALA A 4 -48.93 30.89 -21.08
N SER A 5 -48.26 30.20 -20.16
CA SER A 5 -46.89 30.32 -19.67
C SER A 5 -46.50 29.02 -18.97
N ASN A 6 -45.41 28.40 -19.41
CA ASN A 6 -44.66 27.41 -18.64
C ASN A 6 -43.71 28.15 -17.71
N PHE A 7 -44.04 28.31 -16.43
CA PHE A 7 -43.09 28.81 -15.42
C PHE A 7 -43.27 28.18 -14.04
N PHE A 8 -43.88 26.99 -13.97
CA PHE A 8 -44.00 26.28 -12.71
C PHE A 8 -42.82 25.31 -12.53
N SER A 9 -41.91 25.69 -11.64
CA SER A 9 -41.21 24.76 -10.75
C SER A 9 -40.07 23.88 -11.28
N ILE A 10 -39.16 24.43 -12.09
CA ILE A 10 -37.82 23.82 -12.29
C ILE A 10 -36.88 24.17 -11.10
N LYS A 11 -37.22 25.17 -10.29
CA LYS A 11 -36.36 25.68 -9.22
C LYS A 11 -36.33 24.83 -7.95
N THR A 12 -37.24 23.89 -7.76
CA THR A 12 -37.27 23.00 -6.58
C THR A 12 -36.56 21.68 -6.78
N LEU A 13 -36.20 21.30 -8.01
CA LEU A 13 -35.50 20.04 -8.29
C LEU A 13 -33.96 20.17 -8.27
N GLY A 14 -33.44 21.40 -8.33
CA GLY A 14 -31.99 21.66 -8.32
C GLY A 14 -31.32 21.59 -6.94
N LEU A 15 -32.11 21.55 -5.85
CA LEU A 15 -31.56 21.55 -4.48
C LEU A 15 -31.42 20.14 -3.87
N ALA A 16 -31.98 19.11 -4.52
CA ALA A 16 -31.87 17.72 -4.05
C ALA A 16 -30.58 17.01 -4.51
N MET A 17 -29.80 17.62 -5.42
CA MET A 17 -28.51 17.08 -5.90
C MET A 17 -27.28 17.71 -5.20
N LEU A 18 -27.44 18.39 -4.07
CA LEU A 18 -26.33 18.96 -3.31
C LEU A 18 -26.10 18.27 -1.94
N LEU A 19 -26.71 17.11 -1.72
CA LEU A 19 -26.58 16.34 -0.46
C LEU A 19 -26.05 14.91 -0.67
N CYS A 20 -25.52 14.59 -1.86
CA CYS A 20 -24.68 13.38 -2.04
C CYS A 20 -23.19 13.64 -1.77
N ALA A 21 -22.81 14.85 -1.32
CA ALA A 21 -21.47 15.17 -0.86
C ALA A 21 -21.30 14.92 0.66
N ILE A 22 -22.18 14.14 1.28
CA ILE A 22 -22.05 13.75 2.68
C ILE A 22 -21.14 12.53 2.74
N GLY A 23 -19.84 12.79 2.89
CA GLY A 23 -18.96 11.98 3.71
C GLY A 23 -18.55 10.62 3.14
N SER A 24 -17.46 10.62 2.38
CA SER A 24 -16.43 9.62 2.63
C SER A 24 -15.23 10.32 3.27
N PRO A 25 -15.18 10.49 4.60
CA PRO A 25 -13.91 10.71 5.27
C PRO A 25 -13.32 9.32 5.49
N ALA A 26 -12.73 8.71 4.47
CA ALA A 26 -12.17 7.38 4.67
C ALA A 26 -10.99 7.15 3.74
N LEU A 27 -9.79 7.21 4.33
CA LEU A 27 -8.51 6.72 3.78
C LEU A 27 -7.71 7.67 2.87
N ALA A 28 -8.02 8.97 2.80
CA ALA A 28 -7.24 9.90 1.98
C ALA A 28 -5.75 10.01 2.39
N GLU A 29 -5.41 9.60 3.61
CA GLU A 29 -4.02 9.60 4.12
C GLU A 29 -3.36 8.21 4.15
N VAL A 30 -4.04 7.18 3.66
CA VAL A 30 -3.48 5.82 3.58
C VAL A 30 -2.61 5.71 2.34
N LEU A 31 -1.33 5.36 2.53
CA LEU A 31 -0.44 5.06 1.42
C LEU A 31 -0.99 3.85 0.64
N PRO A 32 -0.88 3.78 -0.69
CA PRO A 32 -1.32 2.58 -1.42
C PRO A 32 -0.48 1.36 -1.01
N ALA A 33 -1.08 0.17 -1.08
CA ALA A 33 -0.31 -1.06 -0.96
C ALA A 33 0.63 -1.21 -2.17
N PRO A 34 1.89 -1.58 -1.98
CA PRO A 34 2.83 -1.80 -3.08
C PRO A 34 2.48 -3.07 -3.88
N GLU A 35 3.02 -3.16 -5.10
CA GLU A 35 2.91 -4.36 -5.94
C GLU A 35 4.01 -5.38 -5.59
N HIS A 36 3.68 -6.67 -5.53
CA HIS A 36 4.64 -7.71 -5.16
C HIS A 36 5.62 -7.99 -6.30
N PRO A 37 6.94 -8.06 -6.07
CA PRO A 37 7.96 -8.26 -7.11
C PRO A 37 8.05 -9.70 -7.66
N GLY A 38 6.98 -10.50 -7.52
CA GLY A 38 6.99 -11.93 -7.85
C GLY A 38 7.89 -12.79 -6.94
N HIS A 39 8.00 -14.09 -7.27
CA HIS A 39 8.75 -15.07 -6.48
C HIS A 39 10.05 -15.47 -7.17
N HIS A 40 11.14 -15.56 -6.41
CA HIS A 40 12.41 -16.17 -6.85
C HIS A 40 12.80 -17.24 -5.84
N ASN A 41 12.51 -18.50 -6.18
CA ASN A 41 12.61 -19.63 -5.25
C ASN A 41 13.68 -20.65 -5.67
N ILE A 42 14.57 -20.26 -6.58
CA ILE A 42 15.58 -21.15 -7.15
C ILE A 42 16.87 -20.92 -6.38
N ALA A 43 17.48 -22.00 -5.89
CA ALA A 43 18.79 -21.93 -5.28
C ALA A 43 19.81 -21.47 -6.34
N ALA A 44 20.55 -20.40 -6.04
CA ALA A 44 21.64 -19.93 -6.89
C ALA A 44 22.85 -20.87 -6.79
N ASN A 45 23.42 -21.25 -7.94
CA ASN A 45 24.58 -22.14 -8.05
C ASN A 45 25.73 -21.52 -8.86
N SER A 46 25.56 -20.28 -9.34
CA SER A 46 26.53 -19.56 -10.17
C SER A 46 26.57 -18.08 -9.81
N ALA A 47 27.65 -17.40 -10.19
CA ALA A 47 27.81 -15.95 -9.97
C ALA A 47 26.61 -15.13 -10.48
N GLU A 48 26.12 -15.48 -11.67
CA GLU A 48 25.00 -14.81 -12.32
C GLU A 48 23.70 -15.04 -11.55
N GLU A 49 23.45 -16.28 -11.12
CA GLU A 49 22.28 -16.59 -10.29
C GLU A 49 22.36 -15.93 -8.91
N HIS A 50 23.54 -15.82 -8.30
CA HIS A 50 23.72 -15.07 -7.05
C HIS A 50 23.46 -13.57 -7.25
N ALA A 51 23.93 -12.97 -8.35
CA ALA A 51 23.63 -11.57 -8.66
C ALA A 51 22.12 -11.34 -8.90
N ALA A 52 21.45 -12.25 -9.62
CA ALA A 52 20.01 -12.20 -9.84
C ALA A 52 19.22 -12.35 -8.53
N ALA A 53 19.60 -13.31 -7.68
CA ALA A 53 18.98 -13.49 -6.37
C ALA A 53 19.22 -12.27 -5.46
N ALA A 54 20.41 -11.68 -5.46
CA ALA A 54 20.68 -10.44 -4.73
C ALA A 54 19.76 -9.30 -5.17
N SER A 55 19.56 -9.12 -6.48
CA SER A 55 18.64 -8.12 -7.01
C SER A 55 17.21 -8.38 -6.57
N HIS A 56 16.72 -9.62 -6.69
CA HIS A 56 15.36 -9.98 -6.29
C HIS A 56 15.13 -9.75 -4.79
N HIS A 57 16.11 -10.09 -3.94
CA HIS A 57 16.02 -9.84 -2.50
C HIS A 57 16.01 -8.33 -2.17
N LYS A 58 16.71 -7.48 -2.94
CA LYS A 58 16.60 -6.01 -2.77
C LYS A 58 15.20 -5.51 -3.12
N ASP A 59 14.68 -5.91 -4.28
CA ASP A 59 13.34 -5.51 -4.72
C ASP A 59 12.28 -5.98 -3.71
N THR A 60 12.46 -7.17 -3.16
CA THR A 60 11.57 -7.73 -2.12
C THR A 60 11.71 -7.00 -0.78
N ALA A 61 12.90 -6.55 -0.41
CA ALA A 61 13.10 -5.71 0.78
C ALA A 61 12.38 -4.37 0.63
N GLU A 62 12.50 -3.72 -0.53
CA GLU A 62 11.80 -2.47 -0.84
C GLU A 62 10.28 -2.63 -0.80
N TYR A 63 9.77 -3.75 -1.36
CA TYR A 63 8.36 -4.10 -1.29
C TYR A 63 7.86 -4.21 0.15
N TYR A 64 8.54 -4.98 1.00
CA TYR A 64 8.11 -5.16 2.39
C TYR A 64 8.25 -3.89 3.21
N HIS A 65 9.28 -3.07 2.96
CA HIS A 65 9.40 -1.76 3.60
C HIS A 65 8.19 -0.87 3.24
N ALA A 66 7.85 -0.76 1.95
CA ALA A 66 6.69 -0.01 1.49
C ALA A 66 5.37 -0.57 2.06
N LEU A 67 5.25 -1.88 2.21
CA LEU A 67 4.08 -2.53 2.82
C LEU A 67 4.00 -2.22 4.33
N GLY A 68 5.14 -2.15 5.02
CA GLY A 68 5.24 -1.67 6.39
C GLY A 68 4.73 -0.23 6.53
N LEU A 69 5.13 0.66 5.62
CA LEU A 69 4.66 2.05 5.58
C LEU A 69 3.15 2.14 5.30
N HIS A 70 2.62 1.31 4.39
CA HIS A 70 1.18 1.18 4.15
C HIS A 70 0.43 0.84 5.44
N HIS A 71 0.86 -0.20 6.16
CA HIS A 71 0.21 -0.57 7.42
C HIS A 71 0.39 0.47 8.53
N ALA A 72 1.53 1.15 8.61
CA ALA A 72 1.70 2.28 9.53
C ALA A 72 0.71 3.42 9.24
N SER A 73 0.41 3.67 7.96
CA SER A 73 -0.61 4.67 7.57
C SER A 73 -2.02 4.24 7.95
N LEU A 74 -2.38 2.96 7.76
CA LEU A 74 -3.64 2.39 8.24
C LEU A 74 -3.77 2.48 9.76
N ALA A 75 -2.69 2.21 10.50
CA ALA A 75 -2.68 2.31 11.95
C ALA A 75 -3.03 3.73 12.42
N ARG A 76 -2.41 4.76 11.82
CA ARG A 76 -2.70 6.17 12.11
C ARG A 76 -4.16 6.51 11.83
N GLU A 77 -4.70 6.04 10.70
CA GLU A 77 -6.07 6.37 10.35
C GLU A 77 -7.10 5.67 11.24
N HIS A 78 -6.88 4.41 11.57
CA HIS A 78 -7.72 3.72 12.54
C HIS A 78 -7.65 4.34 13.94
N ALA A 79 -6.49 4.85 14.36
CA ALA A 79 -6.37 5.56 15.63
C ALA A 79 -7.18 6.87 15.63
N LYS A 80 -7.13 7.64 14.54
CA LYS A 80 -7.93 8.87 14.34
C LYS A 80 -9.43 8.59 14.41
N LEU A 81 -9.87 7.45 13.88
CA LEU A 81 -11.27 7.02 13.89
C LEU A 81 -11.69 6.34 15.21
N GLY A 82 -10.81 6.25 16.22
CA GLY A 82 -11.09 5.61 17.51
C GLY A 82 -11.09 4.08 17.48
N HIS A 83 -10.66 3.45 16.38
CA HIS A 83 -10.57 2.01 16.21
C HIS A 83 -9.25 1.45 16.79
N HIS A 84 -9.02 1.61 18.09
CA HIS A 84 -7.72 1.33 18.73
C HIS A 84 -7.19 -0.10 18.51
N LYS A 85 -8.05 -1.12 18.53
CA LYS A 85 -7.61 -2.51 18.29
C LYS A 85 -7.12 -2.74 16.85
N LEU A 86 -7.76 -2.11 15.87
CA LEU A 86 -7.33 -2.16 14.47
C LEU A 86 -6.03 -1.38 14.27
N ALA A 87 -5.90 -0.22 14.93
CA ALA A 87 -4.67 0.55 14.91
C ALA A 87 -3.47 -0.26 15.44
N GLU A 88 -3.62 -0.91 16.60
CA GLU A 88 -2.59 -1.75 17.19
C GLU A 88 -2.24 -2.95 16.29
N HIS A 89 -3.24 -3.58 15.67
CA HIS A 89 -3.01 -4.67 14.73
C HIS A 89 -2.16 -4.22 13.54
N HIS A 90 -2.49 -3.08 12.92
CA HIS A 90 -1.73 -2.54 11.81
C HIS A 90 -0.33 -2.04 12.22
N GLU A 91 -0.16 -1.54 13.44
CA GLU A 91 1.18 -1.20 13.96
C GLU A 91 2.06 -2.46 14.10
N LYS A 92 1.49 -3.58 14.57
CA LYS A 92 2.20 -4.87 14.64
C LYS A 92 2.58 -5.37 13.25
N LEU A 93 1.68 -5.25 12.27
CA LEU A 93 1.99 -5.60 10.88
C LEU A 93 3.09 -4.71 10.30
N ALA A 94 3.06 -3.40 10.56
CA ALA A 94 4.11 -2.49 10.10
C ALA A 94 5.50 -2.91 10.62
N LYS A 95 5.60 -3.24 11.91
CA LYS A 95 6.85 -3.74 12.52
C LYS A 95 7.28 -5.09 11.97
N LEU A 96 6.33 -5.99 11.73
CA LEU A 96 6.62 -7.30 11.13
C LEU A 96 7.21 -7.13 9.71
N TYR A 97 6.59 -6.30 8.87
CA TYR A 97 7.06 -6.10 7.51
C TYR A 97 8.39 -5.35 7.44
N GLU A 98 8.67 -4.44 8.38
CA GLU A 98 10.01 -3.86 8.51
C GLU A 98 11.07 -4.93 8.82
N ALA A 99 10.80 -5.83 9.75
CA ALA A 99 11.71 -6.93 10.07
C ALA A 99 11.95 -7.88 8.88
N ILE A 100 10.89 -8.18 8.11
CA ILE A 100 11.00 -8.97 6.88
C ILE A 100 11.84 -8.22 5.82
N ALA A 101 11.66 -6.90 5.68
CA ALA A 101 12.47 -6.09 4.78
C ALA A 101 13.96 -6.15 5.14
N GLU A 102 14.29 -6.04 6.43
CA GLU A 102 15.65 -6.19 6.94
C GLU A 102 16.24 -7.58 6.63
N GLU A 103 15.46 -8.66 6.80
CA GLU A 103 15.87 -10.03 6.47
C GLU A 103 16.19 -10.19 4.97
N HIS A 104 15.35 -9.66 4.09
CA HIS A 104 15.60 -9.66 2.65
C HIS A 104 16.82 -8.82 2.28
N ALA A 105 17.01 -7.64 2.88
CA ALA A 105 18.18 -6.81 2.64
C ALA A 105 19.48 -7.49 3.11
N ALA A 106 19.44 -8.22 4.23
CA ALA A 106 20.57 -9.02 4.70
C ALA A 106 20.85 -10.20 3.76
N THR A 107 19.80 -10.88 3.28
CA THR A 107 19.93 -12.00 2.34
C THR A 107 20.51 -11.53 1.00
N ALA A 108 20.11 -10.35 0.50
CA ALA A 108 20.73 -9.75 -0.68
C ALA A 108 22.24 -9.58 -0.51
N LYS A 109 22.68 -9.06 0.65
CA LYS A 109 24.12 -8.92 0.96
C LYS A 109 24.83 -10.27 0.98
N THR A 110 24.20 -11.32 1.50
CA THR A 110 24.76 -12.68 1.47
C THR A 110 25.00 -13.16 0.03
N HIS A 111 24.07 -12.90 -0.88
CA HIS A 111 24.24 -13.24 -2.29
C HIS A 111 25.32 -12.39 -2.99
N GLU A 112 25.44 -11.10 -2.68
CA GLU A 112 26.48 -10.22 -3.24
C GLU A 112 27.90 -10.64 -2.84
N HIS A 113 28.06 -11.14 -1.62
CA HIS A 113 29.36 -11.53 -1.07
C HIS A 113 29.64 -13.04 -1.24
N HIS A 114 28.80 -13.77 -1.99
CA HIS A 114 29.03 -15.20 -2.17
C HIS A 114 30.31 -15.42 -2.99
N PRO A 115 31.35 -16.07 -2.43
CA PRO A 115 32.56 -16.36 -3.17
C PRO A 115 32.22 -17.34 -4.28
N VAL A 116 32.35 -16.89 -5.52
CA VAL A 116 32.27 -17.75 -6.69
C VAL A 116 33.63 -18.44 -6.79
N ASP A 117 33.82 -19.48 -5.98
CA ASP A 117 34.97 -20.36 -6.16
C ASP A 117 34.83 -21.03 -7.53
N LYS A 118 35.81 -20.76 -8.40
CA LYS A 118 35.90 -21.28 -9.77
C LYS A 118 36.40 -22.71 -9.82
#